data_AF-A0A529FBB5-F1
#
_entry.id   AF-A0A529FBB5-F1
#
_cell.length_a   1.000
_cell.length_b   1.000
_cell.length_c   1.000
_cell.angle_alpha   90.00
_cell.angle_beta   90.00
_cell.angle_gamma   90.00
#
_symmetry.space_group_name_H-M   'P 1'
#
loop_
_entity.id
_entity.type
_entity.pdbx_description
1 polymer ?
#
loop_
_entity_poly.entity_id
_entity_poly.type
_entity_poly.pdbx_seq_one_letter_code
_entity_poly.pdbx_strand_id
1 'polypeptide(L)'
;ALRGDPDCILIGHSGSTSAHPTALRIARMVKVRSPRTLVIYGGVFPTYHWHDILAATDAFDFIVRGEGEATIVSLVEALDRRRPLADVAGIAYRDDLDRPFATRPAGTIVNLDAYRVGWELIDVRRYS
;
A
#
# COMPACT_ATOMS: atom_id res chain seq x y z
N ALA A 1 -16.12 -0.96 13.81
CA ALA A 1 -15.44 -1.87 12.87
C ALA A 1 -15.93 -1.59 11.46
N LEU A 2 -15.05 -1.74 10.46
CA LEU A 2 -15.42 -1.67 9.05
C LEU A 2 -16.19 -2.94 8.65
N ARG A 3 -17.05 -2.85 7.64
CA ARG A 3 -17.80 -4.02 7.17
C ARG A 3 -16.83 -5.06 6.59
N GLY A 4 -16.95 -6.30 7.03
CA GLY A 4 -16.08 -7.40 6.58
C GLY A 4 -14.74 -7.52 7.28
N ASP A 5 -14.44 -6.64 8.25
CA ASP A 5 -13.21 -6.64 9.08
C ASP A 5 -11.92 -6.95 8.30
N PRO A 6 -11.57 -6.13 7.30
CA PRO A 6 -10.44 -6.42 6.43
C PRO A 6 -9.12 -6.36 7.19
N ASP A 7 -8.24 -7.33 6.94
CA ASP A 7 -6.86 -7.33 7.45
C ASP A 7 -6.06 -6.16 6.84
N CYS A 8 -6.29 -5.88 5.56
CA CYS A 8 -5.58 -4.85 4.79
C CYS A 8 -6.54 -3.97 3.98
N ILE A 9 -6.25 -2.67 3.91
CA ILE A 9 -6.86 -1.71 2.98
C ILE A 9 -5.76 -1.09 2.15
N LEU A 10 -5.92 -1.16 0.85
CA LEU A 10 -4.99 -0.60 -0.13
C LEU A 10 -5.55 0.72 -0.64
N ILE A 11 -4.72 1.76 -0.61
CA ILE A 11 -5.02 3.07 -1.17
C ILE A 11 -3.96 3.35 -2.21
N GLY A 12 -4.34 3.84 -3.39
CA GLY A 12 -3.36 4.23 -4.38
C GLY A 12 -3.89 5.22 -5.40
N HIS A 13 -2.96 5.97 -6.00
CA HIS A 13 -3.29 6.92 -7.06
C HIS A 13 -2.12 7.11 -8.03
N SER A 14 -2.43 7.42 -9.29
CA SER A 14 -1.49 7.55 -10.41
C SER A 14 -0.65 8.85 -10.40
N GLY A 15 -0.36 9.41 -9.22
CA GLY A 15 0.65 10.48 -9.08
C GLY A 15 0.15 11.90 -8.86
N SER A 16 -1.16 12.12 -8.77
CA SER A 16 -1.66 13.43 -8.37
C SER A 16 -1.27 13.76 -6.92
N THR A 17 -0.31 14.66 -6.70
CA THR A 17 0.07 15.17 -5.37
C THR A 17 -1.14 15.67 -4.58
N SER A 18 -2.14 16.26 -5.26
CA SER A 18 -3.38 16.73 -4.63
C SER A 18 -4.28 15.62 -4.08
N ALA A 19 -4.04 14.35 -4.46
CA ALA A 19 -4.76 13.20 -3.91
C ALA A 19 -4.22 12.78 -2.54
N HIS A 20 -2.97 13.11 -2.19
CA HIS A 20 -2.36 12.69 -0.92
C HIS A 20 -3.13 13.17 0.32
N PRO A 21 -3.58 14.44 0.44
CA PRO A 21 -4.40 14.86 1.57
C PRO A 21 -5.69 14.05 1.73
N THR A 22 -6.31 13.66 0.62
CA THR A 22 -7.51 12.80 0.61
C THR A 22 -7.17 11.39 1.07
N ALA A 23 -6.09 10.79 0.54
CA ALA A 23 -5.61 9.47 0.95
C ALA A 23 -5.28 9.43 2.44
N LEU A 24 -4.60 10.45 2.97
CA LEU A 24 -4.27 10.59 4.38
C LEU A 24 -5.53 10.71 5.25
N ARG A 25 -6.51 11.50 4.82
CA ARG A 25 -7.81 11.61 5.51
C ARG A 25 -8.52 10.26 5.59
N ILE A 26 -8.54 9.50 4.48
CA ILE A 26 -9.14 8.16 4.43
C ILE A 26 -8.39 7.20 5.36
N ALA A 27 -7.06 7.16 5.29
CA ALA A 27 -6.22 6.31 6.13
C ALA A 27 -6.46 6.56 7.63
N ARG A 28 -6.51 7.83 8.05
CA ARG A 28 -6.84 8.19 9.44
C ARG A 28 -8.23 7.72 9.86
N MET A 29 -9.22 7.87 8.98
CA MET A 29 -10.58 7.38 9.24
C MET A 29 -10.63 5.86 9.37
N VAL A 30 -9.83 5.12 8.60
CA VAL A 30 -9.67 3.67 8.75
C VAL A 30 -9.08 3.35 10.12
N LYS A 31 -7.94 3.95 10.48
CA LYS A 31 -7.26 3.71 11.77
C LYS A 31 -8.14 4.00 12.98
N VAL A 32 -8.96 5.07 12.93
CA VAL A 32 -9.93 5.37 14.01
C VAL A 32 -11.00 4.27 14.16
N ARG A 33 -11.46 3.68 13.05
CA ARG A 33 -12.58 2.70 13.04
C ARG A 33 -12.14 1.25 13.18
N SER A 34 -10.92 0.96 12.76
CA SER A 34 -10.29 -0.36 12.76
C SER A 34 -8.77 -0.20 12.91
N PRO A 35 -8.27 0.02 14.14
CA PRO A 35 -6.84 0.26 14.39
C PRO A 35 -5.93 -0.90 13.94
N ARG A 36 -6.48 -2.12 13.92
CA ARG A 36 -5.77 -3.34 13.53
C ARG A 36 -5.64 -3.54 12.02
N THR A 37 -6.49 -2.87 11.23
CA THR A 37 -6.41 -2.97 9.77
C THR A 37 -5.14 -2.27 9.28
N LEU A 38 -4.34 -2.99 8.51
CA LEU A 38 -3.15 -2.46 7.85
C LEU A 38 -3.59 -1.56 6.69
N VAL A 39 -3.05 -0.36 6.61
CA VAL A 39 -3.27 0.60 5.54
C VAL A 39 -2.01 0.67 4.69
N ILE A 40 -2.13 0.21 3.46
CA ILE A 40 -1.04 0.12 2.49
C ILE A 40 -1.26 1.21 1.45
N TYR A 41 -0.23 2.02 1.20
CA TYR A 41 -0.30 3.15 0.28
C TYR A 41 0.60 2.95 -0.94
N GLY A 42 0.09 3.14 -2.15
CA GLY A 42 0.84 2.90 -3.38
C GLY A 42 0.59 3.93 -4.47
N GLY A 43 1.40 3.87 -5.52
CA GLY A 43 1.32 4.75 -6.68
C GLY A 43 2.51 5.70 -6.78
N VAL A 44 2.43 6.62 -7.73
CA VAL A 44 3.59 7.45 -8.14
C VAL A 44 4.02 8.40 -7.01
N PHE A 45 3.10 9.15 -6.39
CA PHE A 45 3.47 10.06 -5.30
C PHE A 45 4.06 9.31 -4.08
N PRO A 46 3.42 8.25 -3.55
CA PRO A 46 4.00 7.50 -2.43
C PRO A 46 5.34 6.87 -2.76
N THR A 47 5.56 6.45 -4.01
CA THR A 47 6.84 5.90 -4.46
C THR A 47 8.00 6.87 -4.25
N TYR A 48 7.81 8.16 -4.52
CA TYR A 48 8.86 9.17 -4.41
C TYR A 48 8.90 9.87 -3.05
N HIS A 49 7.77 9.92 -2.33
CA HIS A 49 7.65 10.63 -1.04
C HIS A 49 7.55 9.69 0.16
N TRP A 50 7.88 8.41 0.01
CA TRP A 50 7.68 7.40 1.06
C TRP A 50 8.28 7.79 2.40
N HIS A 51 9.48 8.37 2.39
CA HIS A 51 10.21 8.75 3.60
C HIS A 51 9.46 9.83 4.37
N ASP A 52 9.08 10.91 3.69
CA ASP A 52 8.37 12.05 4.29
C ASP A 52 6.97 11.64 4.79
N ILE A 53 6.28 10.78 4.03
CA ILE A 53 4.97 10.26 4.42
C ILE A 53 5.10 9.47 5.73
N LEU A 54 6.03 8.51 5.80
CA LEU A 54 6.20 7.66 6.99
C LEU A 54 6.71 8.43 8.21
N ALA A 55 7.49 9.50 8.00
CA ALA A 55 7.95 10.40 9.06
C ALA A 55 6.83 11.33 9.57
N ALA A 56 5.92 11.76 8.71
CA ALA A 56 4.89 12.74 9.06
C ALA A 56 3.62 12.12 9.69
N THR A 57 3.38 10.82 9.51
CA THR A 57 2.16 10.18 10.03
C THR A 57 2.29 8.66 10.18
N ASP A 58 1.59 8.14 11.18
CA ASP A 58 1.37 6.72 11.48
C ASP A 58 0.19 6.09 10.72
N ALA A 59 -0.55 6.88 9.94
CA ALA A 59 -1.78 6.43 9.30
C ALA A 59 -1.58 5.35 8.23
N PHE A 60 -0.38 5.25 7.66
CA PHE A 60 0.01 4.25 6.67
C PHE A 60 1.04 3.30 7.29
N ASP A 61 0.80 1.99 7.25
CA ASP A 61 1.73 0.99 7.80
C ASP A 61 2.81 0.63 6.77
N PHE A 62 2.43 0.57 5.50
CA PHE A 62 3.31 0.20 4.39
C PHE A 62 3.12 1.14 3.21
N ILE A 63 4.21 1.35 2.47
CA ILE A 63 4.20 2.01 1.18
C ILE A 63 4.73 1.03 0.13
N VAL A 64 3.94 0.80 -0.90
CA VAL A 64 4.36 0.06 -2.10
C VAL A 64 4.96 1.05 -3.08
N ARG A 65 6.19 0.78 -3.51
CA ARG A 65 7.03 1.64 -4.35
C ARG A 65 7.23 1.01 -5.72
N GLY A 66 7.07 1.81 -6.77
CA GLY A 66 7.16 1.33 -8.16
C GLY A 66 5.89 0.59 -8.59
N GLU A 67 6.08 -0.49 -9.36
CA GLU A 67 4.97 -1.33 -9.84
C GLU A 67 4.38 -2.14 -8.68
N GLY A 68 3.05 -2.06 -8.55
CA GLY A 68 2.34 -2.56 -7.37
C GLY A 68 1.86 -3.99 -7.51
N GLU A 69 1.70 -4.47 -8.74
CA GLU A 69 1.02 -5.72 -9.10
C GLU A 69 1.70 -6.94 -8.46
N ALA A 70 3.03 -7.05 -8.60
CA ALA A 70 3.83 -8.10 -7.98
C ALA A 70 4.15 -7.81 -6.51
N THR A 71 4.42 -6.54 -6.23
CA THR A 71 4.94 -6.08 -4.93
C THR A 71 3.90 -6.27 -3.83
N ILE A 72 2.63 -5.95 -4.11
CA ILE A 72 1.56 -6.09 -3.12
C ILE A 72 1.29 -7.55 -2.77
N VAL A 73 1.34 -8.44 -3.75
CA VAL A 73 1.18 -9.89 -3.53
C VAL A 73 2.31 -10.38 -2.65
N SER A 74 3.55 -10.00 -2.95
CA SER A 74 4.72 -10.37 -2.16
C SER A 74 4.64 -9.86 -0.71
N LEU A 75 4.16 -8.63 -0.51
CA LEU A 75 3.97 -8.06 0.82
C LEU A 75 2.90 -8.83 1.61
N VAL A 76 1.72 -9.05 1.03
CA VAL A 76 0.62 -9.75 1.69
C VAL A 76 1.03 -11.19 2.01
N GLU A 77 1.71 -11.89 1.11
CA GLU A 77 2.25 -13.22 1.38
C GLU A 77 3.28 -13.23 2.50
N ALA A 78 4.16 -12.23 2.58
CA ALA A 78 5.14 -12.12 3.65
C ALA A 78 4.47 -11.88 5.01
N LEU A 79 3.42 -11.05 5.05
CA LEU A 79 2.63 -10.80 6.26
C LEU A 79 1.90 -12.07 6.72
N ASP A 80 1.20 -12.75 5.81
CA ASP A 80 0.46 -13.98 6.10
C ASP A 80 1.40 -15.09 6.61
N ARG A 81 2.55 -15.26 5.96
CA ARG A 81 3.54 -16.30 6.30
C ARG A 81 4.54 -15.87 7.38
N ARG A 82 4.41 -14.66 7.94
CA ARG A 82 5.34 -14.06 8.92
C ARG A 82 6.81 -14.12 8.49
N ARG A 83 7.07 -13.83 7.22
CA ARG A 83 8.43 -13.75 6.66
C ARG A 83 9.05 -12.38 6.93
N PRO A 84 10.38 -12.26 6.97
CA PRO A 84 11.05 -10.97 7.12
C PRO A 84 10.63 -9.99 6.01
N LEU A 85 10.11 -8.84 6.41
CA LEU A 85 9.67 -7.80 5.48
C LEU A 85 10.83 -7.17 4.70
N ALA A 86 12.05 -7.22 5.25
CA ALA A 86 13.26 -6.75 4.60
C ALA A 86 13.56 -7.49 3.27
N ASP A 87 13.04 -8.71 3.10
CA ASP A 87 13.21 -9.53 1.90
C ASP A 87 12.23 -9.16 0.77
N VAL A 88 11.16 -8.43 1.10
CA VAL A 88 10.16 -7.97 0.13
C VAL A 88 10.71 -6.75 -0.60
N ALA A 89 11.05 -6.90 -1.88
CA ALA A 89 11.52 -5.78 -2.69
C ALA A 89 10.38 -4.79 -2.99
N GLY A 90 10.70 -3.49 -3.05
CA GLY A 90 9.76 -2.46 -3.49
C GLY A 90 8.81 -1.95 -2.41
N ILE A 91 9.12 -2.10 -1.12
CA ILE A 91 8.30 -1.56 -0.05
C ILE A 91 9.05 -0.54 0.81
N ALA A 92 8.31 0.25 1.58
CA ALA A 92 8.81 1.00 2.70
C ALA A 92 7.84 0.91 3.88
N TYR A 93 8.37 0.94 5.09
CA TYR A 93 7.64 0.80 6.35
C TYR A 93 8.49 1.38 7.49
N ARG A 94 7.98 1.39 8.72
CA ARG A 94 8.77 1.76 9.90
C ARG A 94 9.44 0.52 10.49
N ASP A 95 10.75 0.57 10.66
CA ASP A 95 11.54 -0.53 11.25
C ASP A 95 11.22 -0.74 12.74
N ASP A 96 11.89 -1.70 13.38
CA ASP A 96 11.68 -2.01 14.81
C ASP A 96 12.07 -0.85 15.75
N LEU A 97 12.76 0.18 15.23
CA LEU A 97 13.11 1.40 15.94
C LEU A 97 12.20 2.59 15.56
N ASP A 98 11.07 2.29 14.89
CA ASP A 98 10.06 3.24 14.41
C ASP A 98 10.57 4.24 13.37
N ARG A 99 11.62 3.87 12.62
CA ARG A 99 12.24 4.77 11.61
C ARG A 99 11.78 4.39 10.20
N PRO A 100 11.48 5.38 9.33
CA PRO A 100 11.22 5.11 7.92
C PRO A 100 12.37 4.30 7.30
N PHE A 101 12.04 3.12 6.80
CA PHE A 101 12.96 2.18 6.18
C PHE A 101 12.38 1.74 4.83
N ALA A 102 13.25 1.57 3.85
CA ALA A 102 12.87 1.15 2.51
C ALA A 102 13.73 -0.03 2.05
N THR A 103 13.07 -1.06 1.52
CA THR A 103 13.75 -2.22 0.96
C THR A 103 14.36 -1.89 -0.40
N ARG A 104 15.17 -2.83 -0.92
CA ARG A 104 15.69 -2.73 -2.29
C ARG A 104 14.54 -2.51 -3.29
N PRO A 105 14.74 -1.75 -4.37
CA PRO A 105 13.72 -1.62 -5.41
C PRO A 105 13.28 -2.96 -5.98
N ALA A 106 11.98 -3.08 -6.32
CA ALA A 106 11.49 -4.19 -7.12
C ALA A 106 12.01 -4.07 -8.57
N GLY A 107 12.18 -5.21 -9.24
CA GLY A 107 12.48 -5.23 -10.67
C GLY A 107 11.26 -4.88 -11.49
N THR A 108 11.48 -4.39 -12.72
CA THR A 108 10.39 -4.10 -13.67
C THR A 108 9.66 -5.38 -14.04
N ILE A 109 8.33 -5.31 -14.07
CA ILE A 109 7.46 -6.39 -14.52
C ILE A 109 7.64 -6.57 -16.02
N VAL A 110 8.11 -7.76 -16.40
CA VAL A 110 8.37 -8.11 -17.80
C VAL A 110 7.11 -8.61 -18.52
N ASN A 111 6.24 -9.32 -17.78
CA ASN A 111 4.98 -9.84 -18.31
C ASN A 111 3.82 -9.37 -17.43
N LEU A 112 3.07 -8.38 -17.91
CA LEU A 112 1.93 -7.84 -17.19
C LEU A 112 0.75 -8.82 -17.16
N ASP A 113 0.62 -9.68 -18.17
CA ASP A 113 -0.47 -10.68 -18.25
C ASP A 113 -0.39 -11.74 -17.15
N ALA A 114 0.77 -11.85 -16.46
CA ALA A 114 0.90 -12.68 -15.27
C ALA A 114 0.07 -12.18 -14.08
N TYR A 115 -0.38 -10.91 -14.11
CA TYR A 115 -1.16 -10.28 -13.05
C TYR A 115 -2.57 -9.97 -13.54
N ARG A 116 -3.55 -10.71 -13.02
CA ARG A 116 -4.96 -10.56 -13.42
C ARG A 116 -5.52 -9.22 -12.94
N VAL A 117 -6.17 -8.48 -13.84
CA VAL A 117 -7.02 -7.35 -13.48
C VAL A 117 -8.38 -7.86 -12.97
N GLY A 118 -8.79 -7.44 -11.78
CA GLY A 118 -10.05 -7.85 -11.14
C GLY A 118 -11.28 -7.12 -11.69
N TRP A 119 -11.55 -7.21 -12.99
CA TRP A 119 -12.71 -6.54 -13.62
C TRP A 119 -14.05 -6.94 -13.01
N GLU A 120 -14.16 -8.17 -12.51
CA GLU A 120 -15.32 -8.71 -11.80
C GLU A 120 -15.63 -7.99 -10.47
N LEU A 121 -14.67 -7.25 -9.93
CA LEU A 121 -14.82 -6.50 -8.67
C LEU A 121 -15.41 -5.10 -8.90
N ILE A 122 -15.56 -4.66 -10.16
CA ILE A 122 -16.04 -3.32 -10.52
C ILE A 122 -17.38 -3.44 -11.25
N ASP A 123 -18.44 -2.88 -10.64
CA ASP A 123 -19.72 -2.69 -11.33
C ASP A 123 -19.65 -1.44 -12.21
N VAL A 124 -19.22 -1.62 -13.46
CA VAL A 124 -18.98 -0.53 -14.42
C VAL A 124 -20.19 0.40 -14.61
N ARG A 125 -21.41 -0.11 -14.42
CA ARG A 125 -22.66 0.66 -14.54
C ARG A 125 -22.80 1.76 -13.48
N ARG A 126 -22.00 1.71 -12.41
CA ARG A 126 -21.99 2.75 -11.36
C ARG A 126 -21.11 3.95 -11.71
N TYR A 127 -20.36 3.87 -12.80
CA TYR A 127 -19.32 4.84 -13.16
C TYR A 127 -19.46 5.36 -14.60
N SER A 128 -20.59 5.07 -15.26
CA SER A 128 -20.99 5.62 -16.56
C SER A 128 -22.02 6.74 -16.41
#